data_AF-A0A1I7AZZ4-F1
#
_entry.id   AF-A0A1I7AZZ4-F1
#
_cell.length_a   1.000
_cell.length_b   1.000
_cell.length_c   1.000
_cell.angle_alpha   90.00
_cell.angle_beta   90.00
_cell.angle_gamma   90.00
#
_symmetry.space_group_name_H-M   'P 1'
#
loop_
_entity.id
_entity.type
_entity.pdbx_description
1 polymer ?
#
loop_
_entity_poly.entity_id
_entity_poly.type
_entity_poly.pdbx_seq_one_letter_code
_entity_poly.pdbx_strand_id
1 'polypeptide(L)'
;MKKLANLSLGICGASIALPRLFILFAGEDNTLLQVIPWGGLILITGILGIGLHLWEARKEGLKFGFQSIFLFLSLVLLFVGFAGLEFQWENAKFILFIGVLTLGVWLVFPNNKKEEE
;
A
#
# COMPACT_ATOMS: atom_id res chain seq x y z
N MET A 1 4.36 17.65 -6.50
CA MET A 1 3.90 16.87 -5.33
C MET A 1 4.40 15.43 -5.38
N LYS A 2 4.90 14.97 -6.55
CA LYS A 2 5.40 13.61 -6.78
C LYS A 2 6.44 13.16 -5.76
N LYS A 3 7.38 14.05 -5.41
CA LYS A 3 8.41 13.76 -4.38
C LYS A 3 7.81 13.43 -3.01
N LEU A 4 6.79 14.18 -2.58
CA LEU A 4 6.10 13.93 -1.30
C LEU A 4 5.24 12.66 -1.36
N ALA A 5 4.54 12.44 -2.48
CA ALA A 5 3.75 11.23 -2.68
C ALA A 5 4.63 9.96 -2.63
N ASN A 6 5.77 9.99 -3.33
CA ASN A 6 6.74 8.89 -3.34
C ASN A 6 7.42 8.70 -1.98
N LEU A 7 7.72 9.79 -1.27
CA LEU A 7 8.26 9.71 0.08
C LEU A 7 7.24 9.07 1.04
N SER A 8 5.97 9.47 0.96
CA SER A 8 4.90 8.89 1.78
C SER A 8 4.72 7.40 1.51
N LEU A 9 4.73 6.98 0.25
CA LEU A 9 4.68 5.56 -0.12
C LEU A 9 5.94 4.79 0.29
N GLY A 10 7.11 5.43 0.22
CA GLY A 10 8.37 4.86 0.69
C GLY A 10 8.35 4.62 2.21
N ILE A 11 7.86 5.58 2.99
CA ILE A 11 7.67 5.44 4.43
C ILE A 11 6.64 4.36 4.74
N CYS A 12 5.54 4.27 3.99
CA CYS A 12 4.56 3.20 4.11
C CYS A 12 5.21 1.83 3.90
N GLY A 13 5.96 1.66 2.80
CA GLY A 13 6.68 0.42 2.50
C GLY A 13 7.70 0.05 3.58
N ALA A 14 8.47 1.02 4.06
CA ALA A 14 9.39 0.81 5.18
C ALA A 14 8.64 0.40 6.47
N SER A 15 7.51 1.03 6.76
CA SER A 15 6.67 0.71 7.92
C SER A 15 6.04 -0.68 7.85
N ILE A 16 5.85 -1.23 6.65
CA ILE A 16 5.40 -2.60 6.44
C ILE A 16 6.57 -3.59 6.58
N ALA A 17 7.74 -3.25 6.04
CA ALA A 17 8.89 -4.16 5.96
C ALA A 17 9.68 -4.26 7.26
N LEU A 18 9.96 -3.12 7.90
CA LEU A 18 10.78 -3.02 9.11
C LEU A 18 10.28 -3.94 10.24
N PRO A 19 9.03 -3.85 10.72
CA PRO A 19 8.57 -4.71 11.83
C PRO A 19 8.75 -6.20 11.51
N ARG A 20 8.50 -6.62 10.25
CA ARG A 20 8.68 -8.02 9.84
C ARG A 20 10.12 -8.48 9.77
N LEU A 21 11.01 -7.65 9.22
CA LEU A 21 12.44 -7.96 9.18
C LEU A 21 12.99 -8.05 10.61
N PHE A 22 12.57 -7.17 11.51
CA PHE A 22 12.98 -7.25 12.91
C PHE A 22 12.49 -8.51 13.61
N ILE A 23 11.22 -8.91 13.42
CA ILE A 23 10.72 -10.19 13.95
C ILE A 23 11.55 -11.38 13.43
N LEU A 24 11.93 -11.36 12.15
CA LEU A 24 12.75 -12.41 11.53
C LEU A 24 14.19 -12.47 12.07
N PHE A 25 14.81 -11.33 12.37
CA PHE A 25 16.24 -11.26 12.72
C PHE A 25 16.53 -11.15 14.22
N ALA A 26 15.63 -10.58 15.02
CA ALA A 26 15.88 -10.25 16.43
C ALA A 26 15.13 -11.12 17.45
N GLY A 27 14.20 -11.99 17.00
CA GLY A 27 13.34 -12.76 17.90
C GLY A 27 12.27 -11.92 18.59
N GLU A 28 11.31 -12.58 19.26
CA GLU A 28 10.14 -11.94 19.90
C GLU A 28 10.47 -11.10 21.15
N ASP A 29 11.74 -11.06 21.57
CA ASP A 29 12.15 -10.44 22.82
C ASP A 29 12.09 -8.91 22.74
N ASN A 30 10.95 -8.37 23.19
CA ASN A 30 10.67 -6.99 23.63
C ASN A 30 11.63 -5.91 23.10
N THR A 31 11.53 -5.64 21.80
CA THR A 31 12.25 -4.53 21.18
C THR A 31 11.44 -3.23 21.31
N LEU A 32 12.11 -2.10 21.57
CA LEU A 32 11.56 -0.73 21.62
C LEU A 32 10.67 -0.38 20.40
N LEU A 33 10.84 -1.11 19.30
CA LEU A 33 10.10 -0.97 18.05
C LEU A 33 8.64 -1.45 18.16
N GLN A 34 8.27 -2.29 19.13
CA GLN A 34 6.87 -2.71 19.36
C GLN A 34 5.99 -1.56 19.89
N VAL A 35 6.59 -0.51 20.44
CA VAL A 35 5.88 0.69 20.93
C VAL A 35 5.43 1.59 19.78
N ILE A 36 6.05 1.45 18.61
CA ILE A 36 5.73 2.28 17.45
C ILE A 36 4.38 1.82 16.87
N PRO A 37 3.42 2.73 16.64
CA PRO A 37 2.12 2.39 16.09
C PRO A 37 2.21 2.15 14.57
N TRP A 38 2.87 1.06 14.16
CA TRP A 38 3.12 0.73 12.76
C TRP A 38 1.85 0.68 11.93
N GLY A 39 0.77 0.07 12.44
CA GLY A 39 -0.53 0.04 11.75
C GLY A 39 -1.08 1.45 11.44
N GLY A 40 -0.93 2.39 12.37
CA GLY A 40 -1.31 3.79 12.16
C GLY A 40 -0.44 4.48 11.12
N LEU A 41 0.89 4.26 11.18
CA LEU A 41 1.83 4.81 10.19
C LEU A 41 1.54 4.29 8.78
N ILE A 42 1.25 2.99 8.63
CA ILE A 42 0.91 2.37 7.34
C ILE A 42 -0.34 3.01 6.75
N LEU A 43 -1.41 3.18 7.53
CA LEU A 43 -2.65 3.79 7.04
C LEU A 43 -2.45 5.25 6.67
N ILE A 44 -1.87 6.05 7.57
CA ILE A 44 -1.69 7.50 7.35
C ILE A 44 -0.80 7.72 6.12
N THR A 45 0.37 7.11 6.07
CA THR A 45 1.33 7.34 4.98
C THR A 45 0.90 6.67 3.67
N GLY A 46 0.22 5.52 3.74
CA GLY A 46 -0.34 4.85 2.57
C GLY A 46 -1.47 5.64 1.93
N ILE A 47 -2.47 6.05 2.71
CA ILE A 47 -3.63 6.83 2.20
C ILE A 47 -3.17 8.20 1.70
N LEU A 48 -2.27 8.87 2.44
CA LEU A 48 -1.77 10.19 2.07
C LEU A 48 -0.89 10.11 0.80
N GLY A 49 -0.10 9.04 0.64
CA GLY A 49 0.67 8.78 -0.58
C GLY A 49 -0.21 8.56 -1.81
N ILE A 50 -1.25 7.73 -1.69
CA ILE A 50 -2.23 7.52 -2.77
C ILE A 50 -3.00 8.81 -3.08
N GLY A 51 -3.46 9.51 -2.04
CA GLY A 51 -4.24 10.75 -2.18
C GLY A 51 -3.45 11.84 -2.90
N LEU A 52 -2.15 12.00 -2.58
CA LEU A 52 -1.28 12.96 -3.27
C LEU A 52 -1.06 12.57 -4.74
N HIS A 53 -0.88 11.29 -5.05
CA HIS A 53 -0.78 10.81 -6.44
C HIS A 53 -2.06 11.06 -7.23
N LEU A 54 -3.23 10.80 -6.63
CA LEU A 54 -4.53 11.08 -7.24
C LEU A 54 -4.73 12.59 -7.46
N TRP A 55 -4.36 13.42 -6.49
CA TRP A 55 -4.45 14.86 -6.59
C TRP A 55 -3.58 15.41 -7.72
N GLU A 56 -2.35 14.90 -7.84
CA GLU A 56 -1.44 15.33 -8.89
C GLU A 56 -1.87 14.86 -10.27
N ALA A 57 -2.32 13.63 -10.41
CA ALA A 57 -2.88 13.13 -11.66
C ALA A 57 -4.15 13.89 -12.09
N ARG A 58 -4.99 14.32 -11.13
CA ARG A 58 -6.11 15.23 -11.41
C ARG A 58 -5.63 16.60 -11.89
N LYS A 59 -4.58 17.16 -11.27
CA LYS A 59 -3.97 18.44 -11.69
C LYS A 59 -3.37 18.36 -13.09
N GLU A 60 -2.84 17.21 -13.46
CA GLU A 60 -2.27 16.92 -14.78
C GLU A 60 -3.32 16.55 -15.83
N GLY A 61 -4.62 16.51 -15.47
CA GLY A 61 -5.71 16.20 -16.38
C GLY A 61 -5.74 14.74 -16.85
N LEU A 62 -5.03 13.84 -16.15
CA LEU A 62 -4.97 12.42 -16.51
C LEU A 62 -6.34 11.77 -16.28
N LYS A 63 -6.80 11.03 -17.29
CA LYS A 63 -8.01 10.21 -17.18
C LYS A 63 -7.65 8.89 -16.50
N PHE A 64 -8.23 8.63 -15.33
CA PHE A 64 -8.10 7.34 -14.68
C PHE A 64 -8.94 6.29 -15.40
N GLY A 65 -8.28 5.29 -15.97
CA GLY A 65 -8.95 4.11 -16.50
C GLY A 65 -9.39 3.17 -15.38
N PHE A 66 -10.25 2.22 -15.72
CA PHE A 66 -10.70 1.15 -14.81
C PHE A 66 -9.52 0.40 -14.16
N GLN A 67 -8.44 0.19 -14.91
CA GLN A 67 -7.21 -0.43 -14.42
C GLN A 67 -6.50 0.36 -13.34
N SER A 68 -6.41 1.69 -13.47
CA SER A 68 -5.80 2.53 -12.44
C SER A 68 -6.59 2.44 -11.14
N ILE A 69 -7.92 2.40 -11.24
CA ILE A 69 -8.82 2.23 -10.08
C ILE A 69 -8.58 0.86 -9.42
N PHE A 70 -8.45 -0.21 -10.20
CA PHE A 70 -8.12 -1.54 -9.68
C PHE A 70 -6.76 -1.58 -8.97
N LEU A 71 -5.75 -0.92 -9.53
CA LEU A 71 -4.45 -0.80 -8.88
C LEU A 71 -4.55 -0.06 -7.55
N PHE A 72 -5.23 1.09 -7.52
CA PHE A 72 -5.43 1.85 -6.28
C PHE A 72 -6.21 1.04 -5.24
N LEU A 73 -7.26 0.35 -5.66
CA LEU A 73 -8.03 -0.53 -4.77
C LEU A 73 -7.16 -1.63 -4.19
N SER A 74 -6.33 -2.28 -5.01
CA SER A 74 -5.41 -3.32 -4.54
C SER A 74 -4.41 -2.78 -3.51
N LEU A 75 -3.86 -1.58 -3.74
CA LEU A 75 -2.94 -0.93 -2.80
C LEU A 75 -3.63 -0.57 -1.49
N VAL A 76 -4.85 -0.03 -1.54
CA VAL A 76 -5.63 0.28 -0.33
C VAL A 76 -5.91 -0.99 0.47
N LEU A 77 -6.33 -2.07 -0.19
CA LEU A 77 -6.57 -3.36 0.47
C LEU A 77 -5.29 -3.91 1.11
N LEU A 78 -4.13 -3.77 0.45
CA LEU A 78 -2.85 -4.17 1.01
C LEU A 78 -2.48 -3.34 2.25
N PHE A 79 -2.64 -2.02 2.19
CA PHE A 79 -2.35 -1.14 3.34
C PHE A 79 -3.27 -1.41 4.52
N VAL A 80 -4.58 -1.55 4.27
CA VAL A 80 -5.57 -1.89 5.30
C VAL A 80 -5.30 -3.27 5.87
N GLY A 81 -4.99 -4.25 5.02
CA GLY A 81 -4.67 -5.60 5.46
C GLY A 81 -3.41 -5.67 6.31
N PHE A 82 -2.35 -4.92 5.95
CA PHE A 82 -1.12 -4.88 6.74
C PHE A 82 -1.31 -4.11 8.05
N ALA A 83 -2.04 -2.99 8.05
CA ALA A 83 -2.39 -2.31 9.28
C ALA A 83 -3.28 -3.18 10.17
N GLY A 84 -4.22 -3.92 9.59
CA GLY A 84 -5.07 -4.88 10.31
C GLY A 84 -4.28 -6.01 10.97
N LEU A 85 -3.16 -6.46 10.37
CA LEU A 85 -2.27 -7.42 11.02
C LEU A 85 -1.64 -6.84 12.28
N GLU A 86 -1.18 -5.58 12.23
CA GLU A 86 -0.62 -4.87 13.39
C GLU A 86 -1.68 -4.63 14.47
N PHE A 87 -2.94 -4.37 14.08
CA PHE A 87 -4.07 -4.25 15.00
C PHE A 87 -4.69 -5.60 15.41
N GLN A 88 -4.08 -6.73 15.01
CA GLN A 88 -4.55 -8.08 15.31
C GLN A 88 -6.01 -8.37 14.91
N TRP A 89 -6.47 -7.79 13.79
CA TRP A 89 -7.78 -8.10 13.25
C TRP A 89 -7.82 -9.53 12.69
N GLU A 90 -8.82 -10.30 13.09
CA GLU A 90 -8.99 -11.70 12.67
C GLU A 90 -9.01 -11.85 11.14
N ASN A 91 -9.66 -10.91 10.45
CA ASN A 91 -9.86 -10.95 9.01
C ASN A 91 -8.73 -10.26 8.20
N ALA A 92 -7.68 -9.75 8.84
CA ALA A 92 -6.60 -9.03 8.15
C ALA A 92 -5.93 -9.86 7.05
N LYS A 93 -5.71 -11.15 7.30
CA LYS A 93 -5.12 -12.09 6.33
C LYS A 93 -6.01 -12.25 5.09
N PHE A 94 -7.32 -12.23 5.26
CA PHE A 94 -8.28 -12.33 4.16
C PHE A 94 -8.30 -11.04 3.33
N ILE A 95 -8.26 -9.88 3.98
CA ILE A 95 -8.16 -8.58 3.29
C ILE A 95 -6.87 -8.51 2.46
N LEU A 96 -5.74 -8.95 3.02
CA LEU A 96 -4.47 -9.05 2.30
C LEU A 96 -4.56 -9.98 1.09
N PHE A 97 -5.17 -11.15 1.27
CA PHE A 97 -5.35 -12.11 0.19
C PHE A 97 -6.16 -11.51 -0.98
N ILE A 98 -7.27 -10.84 -0.68
CA ILE A 98 -8.06 -10.12 -1.70
C ILE A 98 -7.21 -9.02 -2.35
N GLY A 99 -6.44 -8.26 -1.58
CA GLY A 99 -5.53 -7.23 -2.10
C GLY A 99 -4.53 -7.80 -3.10
N VAL A 100 -3.87 -8.92 -2.75
CA VAL A 100 -2.92 -9.62 -3.63
C VAL A 100 -3.61 -10.19 -4.86
N LEU A 101 -4.79 -10.79 -4.72
CA LEU A 101 -5.56 -11.29 -5.87
C LEU A 101 -5.95 -10.16 -6.82
N THR A 102 -6.40 -9.03 -6.27
CA THR A 102 -6.77 -7.84 -7.07
C THR A 102 -5.56 -7.28 -7.81
N LEU A 103 -4.40 -7.26 -7.16
CA LEU A 103 -3.13 -6.89 -7.79
C LEU A 103 -2.71 -7.89 -8.88
N GLY A 104 -2.91 -9.19 -8.65
CA GLY A 104 -2.68 -10.24 -9.64
C GLY A 104 -3.59 -10.11 -10.86
N VAL A 105 -4.88 -9.83 -10.66
CA VAL A 105 -5.83 -9.54 -11.75
C VAL A 105 -5.36 -8.32 -12.54
N TRP A 106 -4.91 -7.26 -11.85
CA TRP A 106 -4.38 -6.09 -12.53
C TRP A 106 -3.12 -6.39 -13.37
N LEU A 107 -2.22 -7.26 -12.90
CA LEU A 107 -1.02 -7.69 -13.66
C LEU A 107 -1.37 -8.53 -14.90
N VAL A 108 -2.39 -9.39 -14.79
CA VAL A 108 -2.78 -10.35 -15.85
C VAL A 108 -3.62 -9.71 -16.95
N PHE A 109 -4.36 -8.64 -16.64
CA PHE A 109 -5.08 -7.85 -17.63
C PHE A 109 -4.25 -6.62 -18.01
N PRO A 110 -3.31 -6.71 -18.98
CA PRO A 110 -2.55 -5.56 -19.44
C PRO A 110 -3.47 -4.51 -20.03
N ASN A 111 -3.09 -3.24 -19.82
CA ASN A 111 -3.72 -2.11 -20.50
C ASN A 111 -3.31 -2.24 -21.96
N ASN A 112 -4.11 -2.92 -22.78
CA ASN A 112 -3.95 -2.87 -24.23
C ASN A 112 -4.39 -1.49 -24.71
N LYS A 113 -3.58 -0.49 -24.37
CA LYS A 113 -3.28 0.63 -25.23
C LYS A 113 -1.80 0.51 -25.53
N LYS A 114 -1.50 -0.36 -26.51
CA LYS A 114 -0.52 0.04 -27.51
C LYS A 114 -1.02 1.37 -28.02
N GLU A 115 -0.40 2.45 -27.57
CA GLU A 115 -0.48 3.72 -28.28
C GLU A 115 0.06 3.41 -29.69
N GLU A 116 -0.86 3.40 -30.65
CA GLU A 116 -0.56 3.36 -32.07
C GLU A 116 0.37 4.54 -32.40
N GLU A 117 1.43 4.24 -33.14
CA GLU A 117 2.39 5.18 -33.72
C GLU A 117 1.72 6.30 -34.53
#